data_AF-A0A939KM74-F1
#
_entry.id   AF-A0A939KM74-F1
#
_cell.length_a   1.000
_cell.length_b   1.000
_cell.length_c   1.000
_cell.angle_alpha   90.00
_cell.angle_beta   90.00
_cell.angle_gamma   90.00
#
_symmetry.space_group_name_H-M   'P 1'
#
loop_
_entity.id
_entity.type
_entity.pdbx_description
1 polymer ?
#
loop_
_entity_poly.entity_id
_entity_poly.type
_entity_poly.pdbx_seq_one_letter_code
_entity_poly.pdbx_strand_id
1 'polypeptide(L)'
;MSGRHTGRTGHAPGIRALPKTLKLVARLAPRQLNDEINLAKAELKRKGNQLGVAGAFFGVALVFLSLLVIALVVAAVMGLATIMPAWLAALLVSAFFLVIVLLGGMIGYLKFKKALPLVPGKTIQGLKHDLGIAKEGTAFDASSLDPASEAAQAAKAAKAAAAETAKAEKAAKAAAHDADAPKPASEAELERRLKQRREHLAGVRDHLGTELDIKTQGRVLLDAAGEQLRNGGQFASSKLAGLAGSVPPGLPERLAARWKDLLAFAAAGTVLVVALRKLLRK
;
A
#
# COMPACT_ATOMS: atom_id res chain seq x y z
N MET A 1 46.89 30.01 57.17
CA MET A 1 46.48 31.21 56.38
C MET A 1 45.18 30.89 55.68
N SER A 2 44.17 31.74 55.92
CA SER A 2 42.80 31.65 55.41
C SER A 2 42.75 31.94 53.90
N GLY A 3 41.98 31.15 53.15
CA GLY A 3 41.67 31.40 51.74
C GLY A 3 40.30 30.85 51.36
N ARG A 4 39.24 31.54 51.82
CA ARG A 4 37.85 31.35 51.35
C ARG A 4 37.76 31.72 49.87
N HIS A 5 37.26 30.81 49.03
CA HIS A 5 36.54 31.19 47.82
C HIS A 5 35.16 30.53 47.82
N THR A 6 34.23 31.24 48.46
CA THR A 6 32.79 31.17 48.21
C THR A 6 32.51 31.76 46.83
N GLY A 7 31.94 30.96 45.93
CA GLY A 7 31.54 31.39 44.59
C GLY A 7 30.29 30.68 44.12
N ARG A 8 29.23 30.68 44.94
CA ARG A 8 27.89 30.26 44.54
C ARG A 8 27.32 31.35 43.62
N THR A 9 27.49 31.22 42.31
CA THR A 9 26.76 32.03 41.33
C THR A 9 25.36 31.44 41.17
N GLY A 10 24.46 31.80 42.08
CA GLY A 10 23.04 31.68 41.85
C GLY A 10 22.63 32.61 40.71
N HIS A 11 22.63 32.11 39.47
CA HIS A 11 21.95 32.78 38.38
C HIS A 11 20.46 32.47 38.55
N ALA A 12 19.77 33.26 39.39
CA ALA A 12 18.32 33.26 39.40
C ALA A 12 17.86 33.58 37.96
N PRO A 13 17.06 32.74 37.31
CA PRO A 13 16.59 33.01 35.96
C PRO A 13 15.67 34.24 36.00
N GLY A 14 16.24 35.41 35.75
CA GLY A 14 15.47 36.64 35.62
C GLY A 14 14.49 36.47 34.46
N ILE A 15 13.25 36.94 34.64
CA ILE A 15 12.15 36.89 33.66
C ILE A 15 12.57 37.46 32.27
N ARG A 16 13.65 38.25 32.22
CA ARG A 16 14.29 38.76 30.99
C ARG A 16 15.13 37.74 30.21
N ALA A 17 15.45 36.57 30.77
CA ALA A 17 16.20 35.49 30.11
C ALA A 17 15.29 34.47 29.39
N LEU A 18 13.99 34.43 29.74
CA LEU A 18 12.96 33.60 29.09
C LEU A 18 12.92 33.73 27.56
N PRO A 19 12.97 34.94 26.95
CA PRO A 19 12.98 35.04 25.48
C PRO A 19 14.27 34.51 24.86
N LYS A 20 15.42 34.57 25.56
CA LYS A 20 16.68 34.00 25.07
C LYS A 20 16.70 32.48 25.16
N THR A 21 16.13 31.89 26.22
CA THR A 21 16.01 30.43 26.35
C THR A 21 14.98 29.85 25.39
N LEU A 22 13.83 30.49 25.21
CA LEU A 22 12.85 30.12 24.16
C LEU A 22 13.47 30.17 22.76
N LYS A 23 14.26 31.19 22.46
CA LYS A 23 14.94 31.32 21.16
C LYS A 23 16.02 30.26 20.95
N LEU A 24 16.72 29.84 22.01
CA LEU A 24 17.66 28.73 21.97
C LEU A 24 16.95 27.39 21.78
N VAL A 25 15.91 27.10 22.57
CA VAL A 25 15.08 25.90 22.44
C VAL A 25 14.45 25.82 21.05
N ALA A 26 13.87 26.90 20.53
CA ALA A 26 13.31 26.93 19.17
C ALA A 26 14.37 26.70 18.07
N ARG A 27 15.63 27.08 18.31
CA ARG A 27 16.74 26.86 17.38
C ARG A 27 17.35 25.46 17.48
N LEU A 28 17.31 24.83 18.65
CA LEU A 28 17.93 23.53 18.96
C LEU A 28 16.97 22.35 18.81
N ALA A 29 15.68 22.52 19.13
CA ALA A 29 14.66 21.48 19.05
C ALA A 29 14.54 20.80 17.67
N PRO A 30 14.59 21.53 16.53
CA PRO A 30 14.52 20.90 15.22
C PRO A 30 15.72 20.01 14.91
N ARG A 31 16.91 20.36 15.43
CA ARG A 31 18.14 19.56 15.26
C ARG A 31 18.07 18.27 16.06
N GLN A 32 17.69 18.34 17.33
CA GLN A 32 17.51 17.15 18.16
C GLN A 32 16.44 16.20 17.61
N LEU A 33 15.29 16.74 17.16
CA LEU A 33 14.27 15.91 16.51
C LEU A 33 14.78 15.23 15.24
N ASN A 34 15.54 15.95 14.42
CA ASN A 34 16.15 15.35 13.23
C ASN A 34 17.18 14.27 13.58
N ASP A 35 17.97 14.47 14.62
CA ASP A 35 18.97 13.49 15.08
C ASP A 35 18.30 12.22 15.64
N GLU A 36 17.23 12.35 16.42
CA GLU A 36 16.42 11.22 16.90
C GLU A 36 15.73 10.47 15.75
N ILE A 37 15.20 11.20 14.76
CA ILE A 37 14.64 10.59 13.54
C ILE A 37 15.73 9.85 12.76
N ASN A 38 16.94 10.41 12.66
CA ASN A 38 18.05 9.78 11.95
C ASN A 38 18.56 8.54 12.70
N LEU A 39 18.59 8.57 14.03
CA LEU A 39 18.89 7.42 14.89
C LEU A 39 17.85 6.31 14.69
N ALA A 40 16.56 6.65 14.79
CA ALA A 40 15.46 5.71 14.56
C ALA A 40 15.50 5.11 13.16
N LYS A 41 15.80 5.91 12.13
CA LYS A 41 16.02 5.42 10.75
C LYS A 41 17.21 4.47 10.66
N ALA A 42 18.33 4.78 11.31
CA ALA A 42 19.51 3.91 11.31
C ALA A 42 19.23 2.57 12.01
N GLU A 43 18.51 2.60 13.12
CA GLU A 43 18.11 1.40 13.86
C GLU A 43 17.09 0.56 13.08
N LEU A 44 16.07 1.19 12.49
CA LEU A 44 15.11 0.54 11.60
C LEU A 44 15.80 -0.05 10.37
N LYS A 45 16.79 0.63 9.80
CA LYS A 45 17.56 0.10 8.67
C LYS A 45 18.39 -1.11 9.10
N ARG A 46 19.03 -1.08 10.27
CA ARG A 46 19.82 -2.20 10.79
C ARG A 46 18.94 -3.42 11.11
N LYS A 47 17.83 -3.22 11.84
CA LYS A 47 16.83 -4.24 12.14
C LYS A 47 16.16 -4.76 10.86
N GLY A 48 15.83 -3.86 9.95
CA GLY A 48 15.22 -4.15 8.65
C GLY A 48 16.13 -4.95 7.73
N ASN A 49 17.45 -4.68 7.72
CA ASN A 49 18.39 -5.45 6.92
C ASN A 49 18.58 -6.88 7.47
N GLN A 50 18.64 -7.02 8.79
CA GLN A 50 18.74 -8.34 9.43
C GLN A 50 17.46 -9.17 9.23
N LEU A 51 16.29 -8.57 9.42
CA LEU A 51 15.00 -9.19 9.11
C LEU A 51 14.82 -9.45 7.61
N GLY A 52 15.34 -8.56 6.76
CA GLY A 52 15.26 -8.68 5.31
C GLY A 52 16.09 -9.85 4.77
N VAL A 53 17.32 -10.04 5.28
CA VAL A 53 18.16 -11.19 4.92
C VAL A 53 17.52 -12.49 5.42
N ALA A 54 17.06 -12.54 6.67
CA ALA A 54 16.34 -13.70 7.19
C ALA A 54 15.06 -13.98 6.38
N GLY A 55 14.29 -12.93 6.05
CA GLY A 55 13.10 -13.00 5.22
C GLY A 55 13.39 -13.52 3.81
N ALA A 56 14.53 -13.16 3.22
CA ALA A 56 14.94 -13.67 1.91
C ALA A 56 15.20 -15.19 1.94
N PHE A 57 15.94 -15.68 2.94
CA PHE A 57 16.16 -17.12 3.12
C PHE A 57 14.85 -17.87 3.42
N PHE A 58 13.97 -17.30 4.26
CA PHE A 58 12.64 -17.87 4.48
C PHE A 58 11.79 -17.88 3.20
N GLY A 59 11.89 -16.85 2.37
CA GLY A 59 11.21 -16.80 1.06
C GLY A 59 11.68 -17.94 0.16
N VAL A 60 13.00 -18.13 0.02
CA VAL A 60 13.57 -19.25 -0.75
C VAL A 60 13.14 -20.59 -0.17
N ALA A 61 13.23 -20.76 1.15
CA ALA A 61 12.82 -21.99 1.82
C ALA A 61 11.33 -22.30 1.61
N LEU A 62 10.44 -21.29 1.63
CA LEU A 62 9.02 -21.46 1.36
C LEU A 62 8.76 -21.89 -0.09
N VAL A 63 9.51 -21.38 -1.07
CA VAL A 63 9.39 -21.82 -2.46
C VAL A 63 9.77 -23.29 -2.60
N PHE A 64 10.93 -23.69 -2.06
CA PHE A 64 11.36 -25.09 -2.10
C PHE A 64 10.45 -26.03 -1.32
N LEU A 65 9.95 -25.58 -0.15
CA LEU A 65 8.95 -26.32 0.62
C LEU A 65 7.66 -26.52 -0.18
N SER A 66 7.20 -25.49 -0.90
CA SER A 66 6.01 -25.57 -1.75
C SER A 66 6.21 -26.59 -2.89
N LEU A 67 7.37 -26.57 -3.55
CA LEU A 67 7.71 -27.56 -4.57
C LEU A 67 7.78 -28.98 -4.00
N LEU A 68 8.36 -29.15 -2.81
CA LEU A 68 8.42 -30.43 -2.12
C LEU A 68 7.01 -30.97 -1.81
N VAL A 69 6.12 -30.12 -1.30
CA VAL A 69 4.72 -30.52 -1.03
C VAL A 69 4.03 -30.98 -2.31
N ILE A 70 4.18 -30.25 -3.43
CA ILE A 70 3.63 -30.67 -4.73
C ILE A 70 4.19 -32.04 -5.14
N ALA A 71 5.51 -32.23 -5.05
CA ALA A 71 6.14 -33.50 -5.40
C ALA A 71 5.64 -34.66 -4.51
N LEU A 72 5.45 -34.43 -3.21
CA LEU A 72 4.91 -35.41 -2.27
C LEU A 72 3.45 -35.75 -2.58
N VAL A 73 2.63 -34.77 -2.95
CA VAL A 73 1.24 -35.01 -3.38
C VAL A 73 1.21 -35.87 -4.63
N VAL A 74 2.02 -35.55 -5.64
CA VAL A 74 2.13 -36.36 -6.87
C VAL A 74 2.61 -37.77 -6.56
N ALA A 75 3.63 -37.92 -5.71
CA ALA A 75 4.13 -39.23 -5.30
C ALA A 75 3.08 -40.04 -4.55
N ALA A 76 2.30 -39.41 -3.65
CA ALA A 76 1.20 -40.07 -2.94
C ALA A 76 0.09 -40.54 -3.89
N VAL A 77 -0.30 -39.70 -4.86
CA VAL A 77 -1.30 -40.06 -5.87
C VAL A 77 -0.79 -41.22 -6.74
N MET A 78 0.44 -41.14 -7.24
CA MET A 78 1.04 -42.19 -8.08
C MET A 78 1.21 -43.50 -7.30
N GLY A 79 1.64 -43.44 -6.04
CA GLY A 79 1.77 -44.59 -5.17
C GLY A 79 0.44 -45.28 -4.91
N LEU A 80 -0.60 -44.50 -4.60
CA LEU A 80 -1.95 -45.04 -4.38
C LEU A 80 -2.60 -45.53 -5.69
N ALA A 81 -2.28 -44.91 -6.82
CA ALA A 81 -2.73 -45.35 -8.15
C ALA A 81 -2.21 -46.73 -8.57
N THR A 82 -1.23 -47.30 -7.86
CA THR A 82 -0.77 -48.69 -8.10
C THR A 82 -1.79 -49.75 -7.66
N ILE A 83 -2.70 -49.40 -6.75
CA ILE A 83 -3.69 -50.33 -6.18
C ILE A 83 -5.15 -49.94 -6.48
N MET A 84 -5.39 -48.76 -7.09
CA MET A 84 -6.72 -48.28 -7.47
C MET A 84 -6.65 -47.32 -8.67
N PRO A 85 -7.77 -47.00 -9.35
CA PRO A 85 -7.76 -46.04 -10.46
C PRO A 85 -7.22 -44.66 -10.06
N ALA A 86 -6.40 -44.05 -10.93
CA ALA A 86 -5.70 -42.79 -10.64
C ALA A 86 -6.64 -41.64 -10.24
N TRP A 87 -7.85 -41.58 -10.83
CA TRP A 87 -8.84 -40.55 -10.49
C TRP A 87 -9.34 -40.68 -9.04
N LEU A 88 -9.51 -41.91 -8.54
CA LEU A 88 -9.94 -42.17 -7.17
C LEU A 88 -8.81 -41.89 -6.17
N ALA A 89 -7.58 -42.27 -6.52
CA ALA A 89 -6.39 -41.96 -5.73
C ALA A 89 -6.23 -40.44 -5.54
N ALA A 90 -6.38 -39.66 -6.62
CA ALA A 90 -6.31 -38.20 -6.56
C ALA A 90 -7.39 -37.60 -5.64
N LEU A 91 -8.63 -38.11 -5.70
CA LEU A 91 -9.71 -37.66 -4.82
C LEU A 91 -9.45 -37.97 -3.34
N LEU A 92 -8.94 -39.17 -3.02
CA LEU A 92 -8.63 -39.56 -1.65
C LEU A 92 -7.49 -38.73 -1.06
N VAL A 93 -6.41 -38.53 -1.81
CA VAL A 93 -5.29 -37.67 -1.37
C VAL A 93 -5.79 -36.24 -1.18
N SER A 94 -6.58 -35.71 -2.12
CA SER A 94 -7.17 -34.37 -1.99
C SER A 94 -8.06 -34.24 -0.76
N ALA A 95 -8.90 -35.24 -0.47
CA ALA A 95 -9.77 -35.25 0.71
C ALA A 95 -8.94 -35.25 2.01
N PHE A 96 -7.86 -36.03 2.06
CA PHE A 96 -6.94 -36.04 3.20
C PHE A 96 -6.31 -34.67 3.46
N PHE A 97 -5.78 -34.01 2.42
CA PHE A 97 -5.23 -32.65 2.55
C PHE A 97 -6.28 -31.62 2.93
N LEU A 98 -7.52 -31.73 2.41
CA LEU A 98 -8.62 -30.85 2.78
C LEU A 98 -8.92 -30.90 4.28
N VAL A 99 -8.91 -32.10 4.88
CA VAL A 99 -9.09 -32.26 6.33
C VAL A 99 -7.97 -31.58 7.10
N ILE A 100 -6.71 -31.75 6.68
CA ILE A 100 -5.56 -31.07 7.31
C ILE A 100 -5.70 -29.56 7.23
N VAL A 101 -6.07 -29.02 6.06
CA VAL A 101 -6.26 -27.58 5.86
C VAL A 101 -7.40 -27.05 6.72
N LEU A 102 -8.52 -27.78 6.83
CA LEU A 102 -9.64 -27.38 7.68
C LEU A 102 -9.26 -27.38 9.16
N LEU A 103 -8.58 -28.41 9.65
CA LEU A 103 -8.14 -28.49 11.04
C LEU A 103 -7.09 -27.41 11.36
N GLY A 104 -6.07 -27.28 10.51
CA GLY A 104 -5.04 -26.26 10.65
C GLY A 104 -5.60 -24.85 10.57
N GLY A 105 -6.49 -24.60 9.61
CA GLY A 105 -7.20 -23.33 9.44
C GLY A 105 -8.08 -22.99 10.63
N MET A 106 -8.82 -23.97 11.17
CA MET A 106 -9.63 -23.79 12.37
C MET A 106 -8.77 -23.44 13.58
N ILE A 107 -7.70 -24.20 13.85
CA ILE A 107 -6.78 -23.93 14.97
C ILE A 107 -6.13 -22.56 14.81
N GLY A 108 -5.66 -22.24 13.60
CA GLY A 108 -5.08 -20.95 13.25
C GLY A 108 -6.06 -19.81 13.50
N TYR A 109 -7.30 -19.95 13.02
CA TYR A 109 -8.37 -18.99 13.23
C TYR A 109 -8.71 -18.80 14.71
N LEU A 110 -8.83 -19.88 15.48
CA LEU A 110 -9.11 -19.82 16.91
C LEU A 110 -7.99 -19.13 17.69
N LYS A 111 -6.72 -19.41 17.35
CA LYS A 111 -5.57 -18.73 17.96
C LYS A 111 -5.50 -17.26 17.54
N PHE A 112 -5.73 -16.96 16.27
CA PHE A 112 -5.76 -15.59 15.74
C PHE A 112 -6.85 -14.74 16.40
N LYS A 113 -8.05 -15.32 16.57
CA LYS A 113 -9.17 -14.67 17.27
C LYS A 113 -8.84 -14.39 18.74
N LYS A 114 -8.08 -15.26 19.42
CA LYS A 114 -7.60 -15.04 20.80
C LYS A 114 -6.46 -14.01 20.88
N ALA A 115 -5.68 -13.86 19.82
CA ALA A 115 -4.59 -12.89 19.73
C ALA A 115 -5.07 -11.47 19.36
N LEU A 116 -6.33 -11.32 18.96
CA LEU A 116 -7.00 -10.03 18.80
C LEU A 116 -7.71 -9.68 20.12
N PRO A 117 -7.37 -8.56 20.78
CA PRO A 117 -6.98 -7.31 20.15
C PRO A 117 -5.46 -7.12 20.04
N LEU A 118 -4.97 -6.96 18.81
CA LEU A 118 -3.61 -6.50 18.48
C LEU A 118 -3.31 -5.09 19.02
N VAL A 119 -4.34 -4.42 19.55
CA VAL A 119 -4.23 -3.16 20.26
C VAL A 119 -4.39 -3.44 21.76
N PRO A 120 -3.35 -3.24 22.59
CA PRO A 120 -3.47 -3.42 24.03
C PRO A 120 -4.60 -2.53 24.56
N GLY A 121 -5.66 -3.15 25.08
CA GLY A 121 -6.88 -2.44 25.52
C GLY A 121 -6.60 -1.34 26.55
N LYS A 122 -5.54 -1.52 27.36
CA LYS A 122 -5.06 -0.52 28.32
C LYS A 122 -4.57 0.77 27.64
N THR A 123 -3.91 0.66 26.49
CA THR A 123 -3.41 1.82 25.73
C THR A 123 -4.55 2.60 25.09
N ILE A 124 -5.60 1.91 24.59
CA ILE A 124 -6.80 2.59 24.08
C ILE A 124 -7.57 3.28 25.21
N GLN A 125 -7.71 2.64 26.38
CA GLN A 125 -8.35 3.27 27.53
C GLN A 125 -7.58 4.51 28.01
N GLY A 126 -6.24 4.44 28.06
CA GLY A 126 -5.39 5.59 28.35
C GLY A 126 -5.60 6.74 27.38
N LEU A 127 -5.55 6.47 26.06
CA LEU A 127 -5.82 7.51 25.05
C LEU A 127 -7.22 8.12 25.18
N LYS A 128 -8.25 7.31 25.45
CA LYS A 128 -9.62 7.80 25.64
C LYS A 128 -9.77 8.64 26.90
N HIS A 129 -9.06 8.28 27.96
CA HIS A 129 -8.99 9.04 29.20
C HIS A 129 -8.31 10.39 28.96
N ASP A 130 -7.16 10.39 28.28
CA ASP A 130 -6.40 11.61 27.96
C ASP A 130 -7.20 12.55 27.05
N LEU A 131 -7.91 12.01 26.05
CA LEU A 131 -8.82 12.79 25.19
C LEU A 131 -10.04 13.31 25.95
N GLY A 132 -10.57 12.54 26.90
CA GLY A 132 -11.67 12.96 27.76
C GLY A 132 -11.30 14.14 28.64
N ILE A 133 -10.14 14.06 29.30
CA ILE A 133 -9.57 15.16 30.09
C ILE A 133 -9.27 16.38 29.21
N ALA A 134 -8.72 16.18 28.00
CA ALA A 134 -8.45 17.29 27.08
C ALA A 134 -9.72 18.02 26.61
N LYS A 135 -10.85 17.31 26.51
CA LYS A 135 -12.13 17.85 26.03
C LYS A 135 -12.99 18.44 27.14
N GLU A 136 -13.05 17.78 28.29
CA GLU A 136 -14.02 18.04 29.37
C GLU A 136 -13.34 18.53 30.67
N GLY A 137 -12.01 18.52 30.73
CA GLY A 137 -11.24 19.03 31.87
C GLY A 137 -11.57 18.30 33.16
N THR A 138 -11.70 19.03 34.26
CA THR A 138 -12.02 18.46 35.59
C THR A 138 -13.44 17.93 35.72
N ALA A 139 -14.31 18.19 34.73
CA ALA A 139 -15.65 17.62 34.67
C ALA A 139 -15.67 16.22 34.02
N PHE A 140 -14.54 15.76 33.47
CA PHE A 140 -14.43 14.43 32.89
C PHE A 140 -14.52 13.36 33.97
N ASP A 141 -15.55 12.53 33.90
CA ASP A 141 -15.69 11.39 34.79
C ASP A 141 -15.03 10.14 34.17
N ALA A 142 -13.94 9.69 34.77
CA ALA A 142 -13.20 8.51 34.35
C ALA A 142 -14.05 7.22 34.43
N SER A 143 -15.10 7.20 35.26
CA SER A 143 -16.02 6.06 35.41
C SER A 143 -16.86 5.81 34.15
N SER A 144 -17.03 6.83 33.30
CA SER A 144 -17.74 6.72 32.01
C SER A 144 -17.04 5.83 30.98
N LEU A 145 -15.75 5.53 31.18
CA LEU A 145 -14.95 4.67 30.30
C LEU A 145 -15.03 3.19 30.65
N ASP A 146 -15.55 2.84 31.83
CA ASP A 146 -15.73 1.45 32.23
C ASP A 146 -16.98 0.88 31.52
N PRO A 147 -16.84 -0.17 30.69
CA PRO A 147 -17.98 -0.77 29.99
C PRO A 147 -19.07 -1.34 30.91
N ALA A 148 -18.78 -1.53 32.20
CA ALA A 148 -19.72 -1.99 33.22
C ALA A 148 -20.43 -0.85 34.00
N SER A 149 -19.99 0.41 33.87
CA SER A 149 -20.60 1.52 34.61
C SER A 149 -22.01 1.85 34.11
N GLU A 150 -22.85 2.36 35.02
CA GLU A 150 -24.22 2.76 34.72
C GLU A 150 -24.28 3.81 33.60
N ALA A 151 -23.29 4.72 33.53
CA ALA A 151 -23.16 5.72 32.47
C ALA A 151 -22.90 5.08 31.09
N ALA A 152 -22.06 4.04 31.00
CA ALA A 152 -21.79 3.34 29.75
C ALA A 152 -22.99 2.49 29.29
N GLN A 153 -23.75 1.92 30.24
CA GLN A 153 -24.99 1.19 29.96
C GLN A 153 -26.10 2.14 29.51
N ALA A 154 -26.24 3.31 30.16
CA ALA A 154 -27.16 4.37 29.75
C ALA A 154 -26.81 4.92 28.35
N ALA A 155 -25.52 5.13 28.04
CA ALA A 155 -25.09 5.57 26.72
C ALA A 155 -25.33 4.52 25.63
N LYS A 156 -25.15 3.22 25.94
CA LYS A 156 -25.49 2.12 25.02
C LYS A 156 -27.00 2.01 24.81
N ALA A 157 -27.79 2.11 25.88
CA ALA A 157 -29.25 2.11 25.81
C ALA A 157 -29.78 3.32 25.02
N ALA A 158 -29.22 4.50 25.23
CA ALA A 158 -29.57 5.71 24.46
C ALA A 158 -29.18 5.57 22.98
N LYS A 159 -28.01 5.00 22.66
CA LYS A 159 -27.62 4.70 21.27
C LYS A 159 -28.50 3.64 20.62
N ALA A 160 -28.91 2.61 21.36
CA ALA A 160 -29.82 1.59 20.87
C ALA A 160 -31.22 2.18 20.61
N ALA A 161 -31.74 2.97 21.55
CA ALA A 161 -33.00 3.69 21.38
C ALA A 161 -32.95 4.67 20.20
N ALA A 162 -31.86 5.43 20.05
CA ALA A 162 -31.65 6.33 18.91
C ALA A 162 -31.49 5.59 17.57
N ALA A 163 -30.91 4.39 17.58
CA ALA A 163 -30.80 3.55 16.39
C ALA A 163 -32.16 2.98 15.98
N GLU A 164 -33.00 2.58 16.94
CA GLU A 164 -34.35 2.10 16.68
C GLU A 164 -35.28 3.23 16.20
N THR A 165 -35.20 4.43 16.79
CA THR A 165 -35.95 5.60 16.27
C THR A 165 -35.47 6.00 14.88
N ALA A 166 -34.16 5.99 14.62
CA ALA A 166 -33.63 6.30 13.29
C ALA A 166 -34.02 5.23 12.25
N LYS A 167 -34.11 3.95 12.62
CA LYS A 167 -34.63 2.89 11.74
C LYS A 167 -36.12 3.06 11.49
N ALA A 168 -36.91 3.37 12.53
CA ALA A 168 -38.34 3.61 12.41
C ALA A 168 -38.64 4.85 11.54
N GLU A 169 -37.86 5.92 11.70
CA GLU A 169 -37.98 7.13 10.87
C GLU A 169 -37.57 6.86 9.42
N LYS A 170 -36.50 6.08 9.19
CA LYS A 170 -36.11 5.64 7.84
C LYS A 170 -37.17 4.73 7.20
N ALA A 171 -37.77 3.83 7.96
CA ALA A 171 -38.84 2.95 7.49
C ALA A 171 -40.12 3.75 7.18
N ALA A 172 -40.47 4.74 8.02
CA ALA A 172 -41.58 5.65 7.77
C ALA A 172 -41.33 6.55 6.55
N LYS A 173 -40.10 7.06 6.36
CA LYS A 173 -39.71 7.82 5.17
C LYS A 173 -39.69 6.96 3.91
N ALA A 174 -39.27 5.69 4.00
CA ALA A 174 -39.35 4.74 2.90
C ALA A 174 -40.80 4.44 2.52
N ALA A 175 -41.66 4.18 3.51
CA ALA A 175 -43.10 3.96 3.29
C ALA A 175 -43.80 5.21 2.72
N ALA A 176 -43.41 6.41 3.14
CA ALA A 176 -43.92 7.67 2.58
C ALA A 176 -43.41 7.90 1.14
N HIS A 177 -42.15 7.55 0.85
CA HIS A 177 -41.59 7.61 -0.50
C HIS A 177 -42.27 6.61 -1.46
N ASP A 178 -42.69 5.44 -0.96
CA ASP A 178 -43.46 4.47 -1.74
C ASP A 178 -44.92 4.90 -1.95
N ALA A 179 -45.50 5.69 -1.03
CA ALA A 179 -46.84 6.27 -1.16
C ALA A 179 -46.90 7.47 -2.12
N ASP A 180 -45.82 8.26 -2.22
CA ASP A 180 -45.67 9.41 -3.14
C ASP A 180 -44.91 9.06 -4.43
N ALA A 181 -44.68 7.76 -4.70
CA ALA A 181 -44.09 7.33 -5.96
C ALA A 181 -44.92 7.89 -7.13
N PRO A 182 -44.35 8.73 -8.01
CA PRO A 182 -45.11 9.35 -9.08
C PRO A 182 -45.69 8.25 -9.96
N LYS A 183 -47.00 8.31 -10.21
CA LYS A 183 -47.70 7.43 -11.15
C LYS A 183 -46.86 7.33 -12.43
N PRO A 184 -46.71 6.13 -13.03
CA PRO A 184 -45.84 5.93 -14.19
C PRO A 184 -46.11 7.02 -15.22
N ALA A 185 -45.04 7.73 -15.62
CA ALA A 185 -45.13 8.89 -16.51
C ALA A 185 -45.96 8.53 -17.75
N SER A 186 -46.90 9.40 -18.12
CA SER A 186 -47.79 9.16 -19.27
C SER A 186 -46.97 8.85 -20.53
N GLU A 187 -47.49 8.00 -21.40
CA GLU A 187 -46.82 7.52 -22.61
C GLU A 187 -46.24 8.67 -23.46
N ALA A 188 -46.98 9.77 -23.57
CA ALA A 188 -46.55 11.00 -24.25
C ALA A 188 -45.30 11.66 -23.63
N GLU A 189 -45.09 11.51 -22.32
CA GLU A 189 -43.92 12.04 -21.64
C GLU A 189 -42.71 11.12 -21.77
N LEU A 190 -42.93 9.81 -21.83
CA LEU A 190 -41.89 8.83 -22.16
C LEU A 190 -41.36 9.05 -23.58
N GLU A 191 -42.23 9.33 -24.54
CA GLU A 191 -41.84 9.65 -25.92
C GLU A 191 -40.98 10.91 -26.01
N ARG A 192 -41.36 11.98 -25.28
CA ARG A 192 -40.58 13.22 -25.20
C ARG A 192 -39.18 12.99 -24.64
N ARG A 193 -39.07 12.21 -23.56
CA ARG A 193 -37.78 11.83 -22.96
C ARG A 193 -36.94 10.97 -23.89
N LEU A 194 -37.56 10.04 -24.61
CA LEU A 194 -36.87 9.20 -25.61
C LEU A 194 -36.37 10.02 -26.79
N LYS A 195 -37.11 11.05 -27.22
CA LYS A 195 -36.67 11.97 -28.27
C LYS A 195 -35.47 12.79 -27.83
N GLN A 196 -35.53 13.41 -26.64
CA GLN A 196 -34.40 14.17 -26.07
C GLN A 196 -33.14 13.31 -25.89
N ARG A 197 -33.30 12.04 -25.44
CA ARG A 197 -32.16 11.11 -25.32
C ARG A 197 -31.53 10.80 -26.67
N ARG A 198 -32.32 10.62 -27.72
CA ARG A 198 -31.81 10.34 -29.07
C ARG A 198 -31.04 11.54 -29.63
N GLU A 199 -31.52 12.75 -29.42
CA GLU A 199 -30.84 13.98 -29.81
C GLU A 199 -29.52 14.15 -29.05
N HIS A 200 -29.51 13.87 -27.74
CA HIS A 200 -28.30 13.92 -26.93
C HIS A 200 -27.25 12.88 -27.36
N LEU A 201 -27.67 11.64 -27.62
CA LEU A 201 -26.77 10.58 -28.09
C LEU A 201 -26.19 10.88 -29.48
N ALA A 202 -26.95 11.54 -30.35
CA ALA A 202 -26.44 12.00 -31.63
C ALA A 202 -25.31 13.03 -31.46
N GLY A 203 -25.47 14.00 -30.55
CA GLY A 203 -24.42 14.96 -30.22
C GLY A 203 -23.16 14.32 -29.63
N VAL A 204 -23.33 13.34 -28.74
CA VAL A 204 -22.21 12.58 -28.17
C VAL A 204 -21.46 11.79 -29.25
N ARG A 205 -22.17 11.18 -30.20
CA ARG A 205 -21.56 10.49 -31.35
C ARG A 205 -20.73 11.45 -32.20
N ASP A 206 -21.27 12.62 -32.51
CA ASP A 206 -20.59 13.60 -33.38
C ASP A 206 -19.32 14.15 -32.72
N HIS A 207 -19.37 14.38 -31.41
CA HIS A 207 -18.21 14.76 -30.62
C HIS A 207 -17.14 13.65 -30.59
N LEU A 208 -17.54 12.40 -30.36
CA LEU A 208 -16.62 11.25 -30.39
C LEU A 208 -15.98 11.05 -31.76
N GLY A 209 -16.73 11.28 -32.85
CA GLY A 209 -16.18 11.22 -34.21
C GLY A 209 -15.11 12.28 -34.48
N THR A 210 -15.19 13.41 -33.79
CA THR A 210 -14.21 14.52 -33.90
C THR A 210 -12.96 14.23 -33.07
N GLU A 211 -13.12 13.65 -31.87
CA GLU A 211 -11.97 13.30 -31.01
C GLU A 211 -11.23 12.02 -31.42
N LEU A 212 -11.92 11.09 -32.09
CA LEU A 212 -11.35 9.81 -32.56
C LEU A 212 -10.76 9.88 -33.97
N ASP A 213 -10.36 11.06 -34.47
CA ASP A 213 -9.50 11.14 -35.67
C ASP A 213 -8.07 10.64 -35.35
N ILE A 214 -7.98 9.33 -35.12
CA ILE A 214 -6.78 8.53 -34.85
C ILE A 214 -5.77 8.69 -36.01
N LYS A 215 -6.23 9.09 -37.20
CA LYS A 215 -5.37 9.28 -38.37
C LYS A 215 -4.45 10.49 -38.20
N THR A 216 -4.95 11.54 -37.56
CA THR A 216 -4.17 12.76 -37.30
C THR A 216 -3.34 12.61 -36.03
N GLN A 217 -3.91 12.05 -34.96
CA GLN A 217 -3.16 11.77 -33.72
C GLN A 217 -2.07 10.70 -33.92
N GLY A 218 -2.34 9.68 -34.74
CA GLY A 218 -1.40 8.60 -35.06
C GLY A 218 -0.22 9.08 -35.89
N ARG A 219 -0.41 10.03 -36.82
CA ARG A 219 0.69 10.66 -37.57
C ARG A 219 1.62 11.44 -36.65
N VAL A 220 1.06 12.24 -35.74
CA VAL A 220 1.86 13.01 -34.76
C VAL A 220 2.68 12.09 -33.84
N LEU A 221 2.10 10.96 -33.43
CA LEU A 221 2.82 9.94 -32.63
C LEU A 221 3.89 9.20 -33.44
N LEU A 222 3.62 8.86 -34.70
CA LEU A 222 4.58 8.20 -35.58
C LEU A 222 5.77 9.11 -35.91
N ASP A 223 5.51 10.39 -36.16
CA ASP A 223 6.56 11.38 -36.44
C ASP A 223 7.42 11.63 -35.19
N ALA A 224 6.81 11.79 -34.02
CA ALA A 224 7.51 11.94 -32.75
C ALA A 224 8.31 10.68 -32.36
N ALA A 225 7.80 9.48 -32.66
CA ALA A 225 8.49 8.22 -32.44
C ALA A 225 9.68 8.04 -33.41
N GLY A 226 9.51 8.41 -34.68
CA GLY A 226 10.56 8.38 -35.70
C GLY A 226 11.73 9.30 -35.34
N GLU A 227 11.45 10.50 -34.83
CA GLU A 227 12.47 11.45 -34.42
C GLU A 227 13.26 10.98 -33.17
N GLN A 228 12.57 10.39 -32.19
CA GLN A 228 13.22 9.78 -31.01
C GLN A 228 14.08 8.57 -31.38
N LEU A 229 13.62 7.72 -32.31
CA LEU A 229 14.38 6.56 -32.80
C LEU A 229 15.66 6.98 -33.54
N ARG A 230 15.57 8.03 -34.37
CA ARG A 230 16.72 8.53 -35.13
C ARG A 230 17.79 9.13 -34.21
N ASN A 231 17.36 9.88 -33.18
CA ASN A 231 18.26 10.44 -32.17
C ASN A 231 18.85 9.34 -31.25
N GLY A 232 18.07 8.33 -30.88
CA GLY A 232 18.53 7.16 -30.13
C GLY A 232 19.53 6.31 -30.91
N GLY A 233 19.35 6.16 -32.23
CA GLY A 233 20.26 5.43 -33.11
C GLY A 233 21.65 6.06 -33.21
N GLN A 234 21.72 7.40 -33.32
CA GLN A 234 23.00 8.13 -33.35
C GLN A 234 23.73 8.11 -32.01
N PHE A 235 22.98 8.12 -30.90
CA PHE A 235 23.54 7.94 -29.55
C PHE A 235 24.05 6.51 -29.33
N ALA A 236 23.32 5.50 -29.80
CA ALA A 236 23.74 4.10 -29.72
C ALA A 236 24.97 3.83 -30.59
N SER A 237 25.04 4.38 -31.82
CA SER A 237 26.18 4.21 -32.71
C SER A 237 27.44 4.90 -32.18
N SER A 238 27.33 6.10 -31.61
CA SER A 238 28.48 6.81 -31.02
C SER A 238 29.00 6.13 -29.76
N LYS A 239 28.11 5.61 -28.89
CA LYS A 239 28.49 4.79 -27.73
C LYS A 239 29.13 3.47 -28.16
N LEU A 240 28.59 2.80 -29.18
CA LEU A 240 29.17 1.57 -29.73
C LEU A 240 30.55 1.81 -30.36
N ALA A 241 30.74 2.91 -31.09
CA ALA A 241 32.05 3.28 -31.64
C ALA A 241 33.07 3.57 -30.54
N GLY A 242 32.67 4.28 -29.47
CA GLY A 242 33.52 4.53 -28.31
C GLY A 242 33.90 3.26 -27.53
N LEU A 243 33.00 2.28 -27.47
CA LEU A 243 33.26 0.99 -26.82
C LEU A 243 34.04 0.02 -27.73
N ALA A 244 33.90 0.11 -29.05
CA ALA A 244 34.65 -0.70 -30.01
C ALA A 244 36.16 -0.43 -29.95
N GLY A 245 36.57 0.79 -29.54
CA GLY A 245 37.97 1.14 -29.26
C GLY A 245 38.58 0.46 -28.02
N SER A 246 37.78 -0.29 -27.24
CA SER A 246 38.22 -0.99 -26.02
C SER A 246 38.46 -2.49 -26.20
N VAL A 247 38.41 -2.99 -27.45
CA VAL A 247 38.63 -4.41 -27.76
C VAL A 247 40.14 -4.73 -27.77
N PRO A 248 40.64 -5.71 -27.00
CA PRO A 248 42.05 -6.10 -27.00
C PRO A 248 42.48 -6.64 -28.39
N PRO A 249 43.61 -6.21 -28.97
CA PRO A 249 44.09 -6.77 -30.22
C PRO A 249 44.54 -8.23 -30.03
N GLY A 250 44.18 -9.12 -30.97
CA GLY A 250 44.61 -10.52 -30.98
C GLY A 250 43.58 -11.58 -30.57
N LEU A 251 42.29 -11.24 -30.47
CA LEU A 251 41.24 -12.21 -30.14
C LEU A 251 40.95 -13.18 -31.32
N PRO A 252 40.79 -14.50 -31.06
CA PRO A 252 40.36 -15.44 -32.08
C PRO A 252 38.93 -15.11 -32.55
N GLU A 253 38.64 -15.27 -33.85
CA GLU A 253 37.39 -14.81 -34.51
C GLU A 253 36.11 -15.14 -33.75
N ARG A 254 36.05 -16.34 -33.15
CA ARG A 254 34.88 -16.85 -32.43
C ARG A 254 34.59 -16.04 -31.16
N LEU A 255 35.64 -15.56 -30.48
CA LEU A 255 35.50 -14.68 -29.31
C LEU A 255 35.22 -13.25 -29.73
N ALA A 256 35.83 -12.77 -30.82
CA ALA A 256 35.57 -11.43 -31.34
C ALA A 256 34.09 -11.24 -31.72
N ALA A 257 33.47 -12.27 -32.32
CA ALA A 257 32.03 -12.28 -32.59
C ALA A 257 31.20 -12.12 -31.31
N ARG A 258 31.50 -12.89 -30.26
CA ARG A 258 30.78 -12.81 -28.98
C ARG A 258 30.99 -11.47 -28.25
N TRP A 259 32.17 -10.88 -28.37
CA TRP A 259 32.45 -9.55 -27.83
C TRP A 259 31.62 -8.46 -28.54
N LYS A 260 31.41 -8.58 -29.85
CA LYS A 260 30.53 -7.67 -30.61
C LYS A 260 29.07 -7.76 -30.14
N ASP A 261 28.58 -8.98 -29.91
CA ASP A 261 27.20 -9.22 -29.45
C ASP A 261 26.98 -8.70 -28.02
N LEU A 262 27.97 -8.89 -27.13
CA LEU A 262 27.92 -8.37 -25.77
C LEU A 262 27.98 -6.83 -25.72
N LEU A 263 28.76 -6.19 -26.60
CA LEU A 263 28.81 -4.74 -26.73
C LEU A 263 27.50 -4.17 -27.29
N ALA A 264 26.89 -4.82 -28.28
CA ALA A 264 25.57 -4.47 -28.79
C ALA A 264 24.50 -4.55 -27.69
N PHE A 265 24.55 -5.58 -26.85
CA PHE A 265 23.64 -5.74 -25.71
C PHE A 265 23.85 -4.66 -24.63
N ALA A 266 25.10 -4.35 -24.29
CA ALA A 266 25.42 -3.29 -23.33
C ALA A 266 24.96 -1.90 -23.82
N ALA A 267 25.13 -1.60 -25.11
CA ALA A 267 24.65 -0.36 -25.71
C ALA A 267 23.12 -0.24 -25.65
N ALA A 268 22.39 -1.32 -25.98
CA ALA A 268 20.93 -1.37 -25.86
C ALA A 268 20.44 -1.16 -24.41
N GLY A 269 21.14 -1.73 -23.42
CA GLY A 269 20.83 -1.53 -22.01
C GLY A 269 20.94 -0.06 -21.58
N THR A 270 21.92 0.70 -22.07
CA THR A 270 22.05 2.12 -21.74
C THR A 270 20.93 2.98 -22.33
N VAL A 271 20.44 2.64 -23.53
CA VAL A 271 19.29 3.31 -24.15
C VAL A 271 18.02 3.06 -23.33
N LEU A 272 17.80 1.82 -22.89
CA LEU A 272 16.66 1.45 -22.04
C LEU A 272 16.65 2.23 -20.73
N VAL A 273 17.81 2.34 -20.06
CA VAL A 273 17.93 3.08 -18.79
C VAL A 273 17.67 4.57 -18.96
N VAL A 274 18.13 5.19 -20.04
CA VAL A 274 17.85 6.61 -20.34
C VAL A 274 16.38 6.83 -20.64
N ALA A 275 15.75 5.95 -21.42
CA ALA A 275 14.32 5.99 -21.71
C ALA A 275 13.47 5.82 -20.44
N LEU A 276 13.82 4.86 -19.57
CA LEU A 276 13.14 4.62 -18.30
C LEU A 276 13.25 5.84 -17.36
N ARG A 277 14.45 6.43 -17.27
CA ARG A 277 14.69 7.62 -16.44
C ARG A 277 13.90 8.84 -16.92
N LYS A 278 13.68 8.98 -18.22
CA LYS A 278 12.89 10.08 -18.80
C LYS A 278 11.39 9.86 -18.61
N LEU A 279 10.92 8.62 -18.62
CA LEU A 279 9.53 8.25 -18.35
C LEU A 279 9.15 8.46 -16.87
N LEU A 280 10.06 8.13 -15.94
CA LEU A 280 9.85 8.24 -14.49
C LEU A 280 10.04 9.66 -13.92
N ARG A 281 10.37 10.64 -14.76
CA ARG A 281 10.54 12.06 -14.38
C ARG A 281 9.35 12.95 -14.76
N LYS A 282 8.18 12.37 -15.04
CA LYS A 282 6.91 13.11 -15.12
C LYS A 282 6.34 13.39 -13.74
#